data_AF-A0A2V6XMT1-F1
#
_entry.id   AF-A0A2V6XMT1-F1
#
_cell.length_a   1.000
_cell.length_b   1.000
_cell.length_c   1.000
_cell.angle_alpha   90.00
_cell.angle_beta   90.00
_cell.angle_gamma   90.00
#
_symmetry.space_group_name_H-M   'P 1'
#
loop_
_entity.id
_entity.type
_entity.pdbx_description
1 polymer ?
#
loop_
_entity_poly.entity_id
_entity_poly.type
_entity_poly.pdbx_seq_one_letter_code
_entity_poly.pdbx_strand_id
1 'polypeptide(L)'
;MPPLNEGDLMFMPITDPAMSLPQAIEITRKQNAAIQAVPEVAGVVAKISRADTSTDPAPINMTETVVNLKPESQWRRGMTRERLIGELDAAATMPGVSNIWTQPIINRINMLTTGIRSEVGVKVFGNDLNTLQERARAIAEVLRQIPGAADVYPEQITGAPYLDVRVNREAAARYGITVGAVQDVIETAVGETNLTLTIEGRQRFPVRVRYAPQYRTSGGDLGSVLVT
;
A
#
# COMPACT_ATOMS: atom_id res chain seq x y z
N MET A 1 17.42 8.20 -22.22
CA MET A 1 18.80 8.17 -21.68
C MET A 1 19.11 6.72 -21.33
N PRO A 2 20.36 6.26 -21.40
CA PRO A 2 20.71 4.91 -20.93
C PRO A 2 20.34 4.73 -19.46
N PRO A 3 19.89 3.54 -19.03
CA PRO A 3 19.62 3.28 -17.62
C PRO A 3 20.91 3.47 -16.80
N LEU A 4 20.87 4.39 -15.84
CA LEU A 4 21.97 4.60 -14.89
C LEU A 4 21.97 3.44 -13.89
N ASN A 5 23.14 2.87 -13.58
CA ASN A 5 23.26 1.91 -12.48
C ASN A 5 23.51 2.67 -11.17
N GLU A 6 22.54 2.62 -10.26
CA GLU A 6 22.58 3.27 -8.95
C GLU A 6 23.28 2.42 -7.87
N GLY A 7 23.72 1.20 -8.21
CA GLY A 7 24.25 0.21 -7.27
C GLY A 7 23.11 -0.58 -6.63
N ASP A 8 22.20 0.09 -5.95
CA ASP A 8 21.09 -0.54 -5.24
C ASP A 8 19.84 -0.76 -6.11
N LEU A 9 18.92 -1.58 -5.61
CA LEU A 9 17.64 -1.85 -6.25
C LEU A 9 16.49 -1.39 -5.37
N MET A 10 15.35 -1.13 -5.99
CA MET A 10 14.10 -0.87 -5.33
C MET A 10 13.05 -1.86 -5.82
N PHE A 11 12.42 -2.55 -4.87
CA PHE A 11 11.34 -3.50 -5.09
C PHE A 11 10.02 -2.90 -4.60
N MET A 12 9.01 -2.86 -5.48
CA MET A 12 7.71 -2.24 -5.19
C MET A 12 6.56 -3.20 -5.47
N PRO A 13 6.31 -4.19 -4.60
CA PRO A 13 5.18 -5.08 -4.76
C PRO A 13 3.86 -4.33 -4.52
N ILE A 14 2.89 -4.58 -5.39
CA ILE A 14 1.51 -4.09 -5.26
C ILE A 14 0.59 -5.28 -5.01
N THR A 15 -0.29 -5.15 -4.02
CA THR A 15 -1.28 -6.15 -3.64
C THR A 15 -2.71 -5.64 -3.86
N ASP A 16 -3.68 -6.49 -3.54
CA ASP A 16 -5.11 -6.14 -3.57
C ASP A 16 -5.42 -4.87 -2.75
N PRO A 17 -6.25 -3.93 -3.23
CA PRO A 17 -6.65 -2.73 -2.49
C PRO A 17 -7.31 -2.99 -1.14
N ALA A 18 -7.93 -4.15 -0.94
CA ALA A 18 -8.56 -4.55 0.32
C ALA A 18 -7.57 -5.08 1.38
N MET A 19 -6.26 -5.06 1.07
CA MET A 19 -5.22 -5.58 1.96
C MET A 19 -5.22 -4.89 3.33
N SER A 20 -5.25 -5.69 4.39
CA SER A 20 -5.07 -5.19 5.76
C SER A 20 -3.60 -4.98 6.11
N LEU A 21 -3.31 -4.05 7.03
CA LEU A 21 -1.94 -3.80 7.47
C LEU A 21 -1.26 -5.06 8.06
N PRO A 22 -1.90 -5.88 8.93
CA PRO A 22 -1.27 -7.11 9.42
C PRO A 22 -0.87 -8.08 8.29
N GLN A 23 -1.73 -8.23 7.29
CA GLN A 23 -1.46 -9.09 6.14
C GLN A 23 -0.33 -8.52 5.26
N ALA A 24 -0.33 -7.21 5.02
CA ALA A 24 0.76 -6.52 4.31
C ALA A 24 2.11 -6.71 5.02
N ILE A 25 2.14 -6.63 6.35
CA ILE A 25 3.32 -6.93 7.17
C ILE A 25 3.77 -8.38 7.00
N GLU A 26 2.85 -9.34 6.98
CA GLU A 26 3.18 -10.75 6.79
C GLU A 26 3.81 -11.01 5.42
N ILE A 27 3.18 -10.51 4.35
CA ILE A 27 3.68 -10.64 2.97
C ILE A 27 5.06 -10.02 2.86
N THR A 28 5.20 -8.76 3.31
CA THR A 28 6.47 -8.02 3.26
C THR A 28 7.56 -8.73 4.02
N ARG A 29 7.27 -9.30 5.20
CA ARG A 29 8.26 -10.05 5.99
C ARG A 29 8.78 -11.26 5.22
N LYS A 30 7.88 -12.02 4.57
CA LYS A 30 8.25 -13.20 3.76
C LYS A 30 9.07 -12.78 2.53
N GLN A 31 8.67 -11.73 1.83
CA GLN A 31 9.39 -11.22 0.66
C GLN A 31 10.78 -10.69 1.04
N ASN A 32 10.88 -9.89 2.11
CA ASN A 32 12.17 -9.40 2.61
C ASN A 32 13.10 -10.55 3.02
N ALA A 33 12.59 -11.58 3.69
CA ALA A 33 13.39 -12.75 4.06
C ALA A 33 13.90 -13.52 2.82
N ALA A 34 13.05 -13.69 1.80
CA ALA A 34 13.43 -14.33 0.54
C ALA A 34 14.50 -13.53 -0.22
N ILE A 35 14.33 -12.21 -0.31
CA ILE A 35 15.31 -11.30 -0.93
C ILE A 35 16.62 -11.31 -0.15
N GLN A 36 16.57 -11.21 1.18
CA GLN A 36 17.75 -11.20 2.05
C GLN A 36 18.58 -12.48 1.98
N ALA A 37 17.97 -13.61 1.59
CA ALA A 37 18.65 -14.89 1.42
C ALA A 37 19.52 -14.95 0.15
N VAL A 38 19.35 -14.02 -0.81
CA VAL A 38 20.16 -13.98 -2.04
C VAL A 38 21.58 -13.50 -1.71
N PRO A 39 22.65 -14.20 -2.13
CA PRO A 39 24.03 -13.92 -1.69
C PRO A 39 24.54 -12.51 -2.01
N GLU A 40 24.08 -11.90 -3.08
CA GLU A 40 24.46 -10.56 -3.54
C GLU A 40 23.82 -9.44 -2.70
N VAL A 41 22.81 -9.74 -1.88
CA VAL A 41 22.11 -8.75 -1.07
C VAL A 41 22.88 -8.49 0.24
N ALA A 42 23.16 -7.22 0.50
CA ALA A 42 23.79 -6.74 1.73
C ALA A 42 22.76 -6.41 2.81
N GLY A 43 21.61 -5.85 2.42
CA GLY A 43 20.54 -5.49 3.35
C GLY A 43 19.22 -5.22 2.64
N VAL A 44 18.12 -5.39 3.36
CA VAL A 44 16.76 -5.20 2.85
C VAL A 44 15.93 -4.41 3.85
N VAL A 45 15.43 -3.25 3.43
CA VAL A 45 14.59 -2.39 4.27
C VAL A 45 13.29 -2.10 3.53
N ALA A 46 12.18 -2.59 4.09
CA ALA A 46 10.85 -2.35 3.55
C ALA A 46 10.12 -1.25 4.31
N LYS A 47 9.40 -0.42 3.55
CA LYS A 47 8.42 0.55 4.03
C LYS A 47 7.06 0.16 3.48
N ILE A 48 6.17 -0.26 4.36
CA ILE A 48 4.77 -0.55 4.03
C ILE A 48 3.99 0.76 4.13
N SER A 49 3.17 1.08 3.14
CA SER A 49 2.48 2.38 3.06
C SER A 49 3.48 3.54 3.12
N ARG A 50 3.15 4.61 3.84
CA ARG A 50 3.86 5.88 3.85
C ARG A 50 4.72 6.09 5.08
N ALA A 51 5.78 6.88 4.93
CA ALA A 51 6.42 7.57 6.03
C ALA A 51 5.57 8.76 6.52
N ASP A 52 5.84 9.26 7.73
CA ASP A 52 5.17 10.44 8.29
C ASP A 52 5.69 11.73 7.64
N THR A 53 5.33 11.92 6.38
CA THR A 53 5.73 13.06 5.54
C THR A 53 4.75 13.26 4.40
N SER A 54 4.65 14.49 3.89
CA SER A 54 3.79 14.82 2.75
C SER A 54 4.32 14.33 1.41
N THR A 55 5.58 13.91 1.34
CA THR A 55 6.24 13.46 0.10
C THR A 55 5.91 12.02 -0.28
N ASP A 56 5.18 11.29 0.56
CA ASP A 56 4.93 9.87 0.41
C ASP A 56 3.43 9.53 0.55
N PRO A 57 2.70 9.43 -0.59
CA PRO A 57 1.27 9.12 -0.59
C PRO A 57 0.98 7.61 -0.70
N ALA A 58 1.92 6.73 -0.34
CA ALA A 58 1.80 5.29 -0.53
C ALA A 58 0.65 4.65 0.30
N PRO A 59 -0.28 3.90 -0.33
CA PRO A 59 -1.34 3.18 0.38
C PRO A 59 -0.83 1.88 1.03
N ILE A 60 -1.65 1.25 1.89
CA ILE A 60 -1.31 0.01 2.62
C ILE A 60 -0.99 -1.16 1.70
N ASN A 61 -1.67 -1.26 0.55
CA ASN A 61 -1.45 -2.32 -0.43
C ASN A 61 -0.20 -2.12 -1.30
N MET A 62 0.63 -1.10 -1.00
CA MET A 62 1.89 -0.84 -1.67
C MET A 62 3.03 -0.83 -0.66
N THR A 63 4.08 -1.56 -0.98
CA THR A 63 5.32 -1.58 -0.20
C THR A 63 6.45 -1.08 -1.06
N GLU A 64 7.34 -0.30 -0.46
CA GLU A 64 8.58 0.15 -1.07
C GLU A 64 9.76 -0.46 -0.31
N THR A 65 10.49 -1.35 -0.95
CA THR A 65 11.65 -2.04 -0.37
C THR A 65 12.92 -1.58 -1.05
N VAL A 66 13.85 -1.02 -0.26
CA VAL A 66 15.22 -0.75 -0.71
C VAL A 66 16.05 -2.01 -0.48
N VAL A 67 16.69 -2.49 -1.54
CA VAL A 67 17.55 -3.67 -1.54
C VAL A 67 18.98 -3.19 -1.77
N ASN A 68 19.77 -3.15 -0.71
CA ASN A 68 21.18 -2.80 -0.81
C ASN A 68 21.96 -3.99 -1.33
N LEU A 69 22.75 -3.78 -2.39
CA LEU A 69 23.57 -4.83 -2.99
C LEU A 69 25.01 -4.75 -2.46
N LYS A 70 25.65 -5.92 -2.36
CA LYS A 70 27.11 -5.99 -2.15
C LYS A 70 27.82 -5.39 -3.37
N PRO A 71 29.07 -4.94 -3.20
CA PRO A 71 29.90 -4.56 -4.34
C PRO A 71 29.97 -5.69 -5.38
N GLU A 72 29.94 -5.36 -6.67
CA GLU A 72 29.93 -6.34 -7.78
C GLU A 72 31.10 -7.32 -7.72
N SER A 73 32.24 -6.91 -7.16
CA SER A 73 33.40 -7.78 -6.93
C SER A 73 33.16 -8.95 -5.97
N GLN A 74 32.07 -8.90 -5.19
CA GLN A 74 31.67 -9.95 -4.24
C GLN A 74 30.53 -10.83 -4.79
N TRP A 75 30.06 -10.58 -6.00
CA TRP A 75 28.97 -11.35 -6.58
C TRP A 75 29.45 -12.73 -7.01
N ARG A 76 28.50 -13.68 -7.10
CA ARG A 76 28.78 -15.00 -7.66
C ARG A 76 29.35 -14.86 -9.08
N ARG A 77 30.24 -15.78 -9.46
CA ARG A 77 30.91 -15.76 -10.77
C ARG A 77 29.87 -15.81 -11.90
N GLY A 78 29.98 -14.87 -12.85
CA GLY A 78 29.08 -14.77 -14.01
C GLY A 78 27.70 -14.20 -13.69
N MET A 79 27.49 -13.66 -12.48
CA MET A 79 26.30 -12.91 -12.14
C MET A 79 26.28 -11.58 -12.89
N THR A 80 25.11 -11.24 -13.43
CA THR A 80 24.83 -9.91 -13.99
C THR A 80 23.65 -9.31 -13.26
N ARG A 81 23.44 -7.99 -13.40
CA ARG A 81 22.33 -7.30 -12.74
C ARG A 81 20.98 -7.85 -13.20
N GLU A 82 20.83 -8.14 -14.48
CA GLU A 82 19.62 -8.71 -15.08
C GLU A 82 19.33 -10.10 -14.50
N ARG A 83 20.37 -10.94 -14.39
CA ARG A 83 20.24 -12.26 -13.76
C ARG A 83 19.89 -12.16 -12.29
N LEU A 84 20.50 -11.23 -11.57
CA LEU A 84 20.22 -10.98 -10.16
C LEU A 84 18.78 -10.51 -9.96
N ILE A 85 18.28 -9.55 -10.76
CA ILE A 85 16.88 -9.11 -10.71
C ILE A 85 15.95 -10.30 -10.99
N GLY A 86 16.26 -11.15 -11.97
CA GLY A 86 15.46 -12.36 -12.25
C GLY A 86 15.44 -13.36 -11.09
N GLU A 87 16.59 -13.59 -10.42
CA GLU A 87 16.65 -14.45 -9.22
C GLU A 87 15.88 -13.85 -8.04
N LEU A 88 15.99 -12.53 -7.84
CA LEU A 88 15.27 -11.80 -6.80
C LEU A 88 13.75 -11.80 -7.04
N ASP A 89 13.33 -11.60 -8.29
CA ASP A 89 11.92 -11.60 -8.68
C ASP A 89 11.28 -12.97 -8.44
N ALA A 90 11.95 -14.04 -8.88
CA ALA A 90 11.51 -15.40 -8.65
C ALA A 90 11.41 -15.73 -7.15
N ALA A 91 12.36 -15.25 -6.33
CA ALA A 91 12.35 -15.45 -4.89
C ALA A 91 11.23 -14.66 -4.18
N ALA A 92 10.92 -13.45 -4.66
CA ALA A 92 9.93 -12.57 -4.05
C ALA A 92 8.48 -12.80 -4.54
N THR A 93 8.30 -13.62 -5.58
CA THR A 93 7.00 -13.91 -6.19
C THR A 93 6.04 -14.56 -5.19
N MET A 94 4.82 -14.00 -5.10
CA MET A 94 3.73 -14.54 -4.29
C MET A 94 2.38 -14.43 -5.02
N PRO A 95 1.45 -15.37 -4.79
CA PRO A 95 0.10 -15.28 -5.35
C PRO A 95 -0.60 -13.98 -4.94
N GLY A 96 -1.21 -13.28 -5.90
CA GLY A 96 -1.94 -12.04 -5.65
C GLY A 96 -1.04 -10.81 -5.40
N VAL A 97 0.27 -10.92 -5.64
CA VAL A 97 1.23 -9.82 -5.54
C VAL A 97 1.87 -9.59 -6.91
N SER A 98 1.84 -8.35 -7.38
CA SER A 98 2.53 -7.95 -8.61
C SER A 98 3.87 -7.32 -8.25
N ASN A 99 4.95 -7.89 -8.77
CA ASN A 99 6.30 -7.41 -8.53
C ASN A 99 6.64 -6.27 -9.49
N ILE A 100 7.38 -5.28 -8.99
CA ILE A 100 7.93 -4.20 -9.81
C ILE A 100 9.36 -3.94 -9.33
N TRP A 101 10.32 -4.00 -10.24
CA TRP A 101 11.73 -3.72 -9.98
C TRP A 101 12.15 -2.41 -10.63
N THR A 102 12.87 -1.58 -9.88
CA THR A 102 13.39 -0.30 -10.34
C THR A 102 14.61 0.09 -9.50
N GLN A 103 15.04 1.35 -9.57
CA GLN A 103 16.13 1.90 -8.76
C GLN A 103 15.65 3.15 -8.00
N PRO A 104 16.17 3.42 -6.79
CA PRO A 104 15.62 4.44 -5.90
C PRO A 104 15.45 5.84 -6.51
N ILE A 105 16.48 6.36 -7.20
CA ILE A 105 16.55 7.72 -7.74
C ILE A 105 15.69 7.83 -8.99
N ILE A 106 15.89 6.95 -9.99
CA ILE A 106 15.11 7.00 -11.24
C ILE A 106 13.62 6.81 -10.98
N ASN A 107 13.24 5.95 -10.02
CA ASN A 107 11.85 5.78 -9.63
C ASN A 107 11.25 7.09 -9.14
N ARG A 108 11.96 7.82 -8.27
CA ARG A 108 11.45 9.09 -7.74
C ARG A 108 11.37 10.17 -8.81
N ILE A 109 12.32 10.20 -9.75
CA ILE A 109 12.27 11.09 -10.91
C ILE A 109 11.05 10.75 -11.79
N ASN A 110 10.82 9.46 -12.09
CA ASN A 110 9.70 9.02 -12.94
C ASN A 110 8.36 9.33 -12.29
N MET A 111 8.22 9.05 -10.99
CA MET A 111 7.01 9.38 -10.22
C MET A 111 6.76 10.89 -10.18
N LEU A 112 7.78 11.71 -9.95
CA LEU A 112 7.64 13.16 -9.93
C LEU A 112 7.26 13.72 -11.31
N THR A 113 7.85 13.18 -12.37
CA THR A 113 7.67 13.70 -13.73
C THR A 113 6.34 13.26 -14.36
N THR A 114 5.96 12.00 -14.15
CA THR A 114 4.86 11.38 -14.88
C THR A 114 3.78 10.80 -13.98
N GLY A 115 4.05 10.59 -12.69
CA GLY A 115 3.19 9.84 -11.77
C GLY A 115 3.20 8.32 -12.00
N ILE A 116 3.98 7.82 -12.97
CA ILE A 116 4.11 6.40 -13.30
C ILE A 116 5.42 5.86 -12.70
N ARG A 117 5.37 4.64 -12.18
CA ARG A 117 6.50 3.95 -11.51
C ARG A 117 7.28 3.01 -12.44
N SER A 118 6.66 2.57 -13.53
CA SER A 118 7.24 1.73 -14.58
C SER A 118 7.86 2.57 -15.70
N GLU A 119 8.66 1.93 -16.54
CA GLU A 119 9.26 2.58 -17.72
C GLU A 119 8.22 3.00 -18.76
N VAL A 120 7.16 2.21 -18.89
CA VAL A 120 6.02 2.48 -19.78
C VAL A 120 4.75 2.44 -18.94
N GLY A 121 3.88 3.44 -19.11
CA GLY A 121 2.56 3.44 -18.50
C GLY A 121 1.50 4.01 -19.44
N VAL A 122 0.29 3.49 -19.29
CA VAL A 122 -0.89 3.91 -20.07
C VAL A 122 -1.86 4.59 -19.13
N LYS A 123 -2.24 5.84 -19.43
CA LYS A 123 -3.23 6.60 -18.66
C LYS A 123 -4.56 6.60 -19.38
N VAL A 124 -5.59 6.12 -18.71
CA VAL A 124 -6.98 6.15 -19.20
C VAL A 124 -7.71 7.26 -18.45
N PHE A 125 -8.26 8.23 -19.18
CA PHE A 125 -8.99 9.37 -18.61
C PHE A 125 -10.49 9.25 -18.89
N GLY A 126 -11.31 9.71 -17.96
CA GLY A 126 -12.77 9.65 -18.04
C GLY A 126 -13.42 9.96 -16.70
N ASN A 127 -14.76 9.99 -16.69
CA ASN A 127 -15.54 10.43 -15.54
C ASN A 127 -16.28 9.28 -14.83
N ASP A 128 -16.23 8.06 -15.37
CA ASP A 128 -16.91 6.88 -14.82
C ASP A 128 -15.90 5.81 -14.41
N LEU A 129 -15.83 5.53 -13.10
CA LEU A 129 -14.83 4.63 -12.53
C LEU A 129 -14.98 3.18 -13.02
N ASN A 130 -16.21 2.73 -13.25
CA ASN A 130 -16.48 1.37 -13.74
C ASN A 130 -15.94 1.18 -15.16
N THR A 131 -16.24 2.12 -16.04
CA THR A 131 -15.74 2.14 -17.42
C THR A 131 -14.22 2.23 -17.43
N LEU A 132 -13.62 3.11 -16.62
CA LEU A 132 -12.16 3.22 -16.53
C LEU A 132 -11.51 1.89 -16.13
N GLN A 133 -12.05 1.21 -15.12
CA GLN A 133 -11.56 -0.07 -14.66
C GLN A 133 -11.68 -1.17 -15.72
N GLU A 134 -12.83 -1.26 -16.40
CA GLU A 134 -13.04 -2.22 -17.49
C GLU A 134 -12.05 -2.00 -18.63
N ARG A 135 -11.88 -0.74 -19.07
CA ARG A 135 -10.97 -0.38 -20.15
C ARG A 135 -9.51 -0.60 -19.77
N ALA A 136 -9.10 -0.26 -18.55
CA ALA A 136 -7.75 -0.50 -18.06
C ALA A 136 -7.40 -1.99 -18.05
N ARG A 137 -8.33 -2.86 -17.63
CA ARG A 137 -8.16 -4.32 -17.69
C ARG A 137 -8.05 -4.82 -19.13
N ALA A 138 -8.93 -4.39 -20.02
CA ALA A 138 -8.89 -4.77 -21.42
C ALA A 138 -7.56 -4.37 -22.10
N ILE A 139 -7.07 -3.16 -21.82
CA ILE A 139 -5.76 -2.69 -22.29
C ILE A 139 -4.64 -3.57 -21.73
N ALA A 140 -4.67 -3.88 -20.43
CA ALA A 140 -3.65 -4.74 -19.81
C ALA A 140 -3.60 -6.14 -20.44
N GLU A 141 -4.75 -6.75 -20.76
CA GLU A 141 -4.77 -8.05 -21.45
C GLU A 141 -4.10 -8.00 -22.82
N VAL A 142 -4.31 -6.92 -23.58
CA VAL A 142 -3.64 -6.72 -24.87
C VAL A 142 -2.14 -6.50 -24.69
N LEU A 143 -1.74 -5.67 -23.72
CA LEU A 143 -0.33 -5.38 -23.47
C LEU A 143 0.46 -6.61 -23.06
N ARG A 144 -0.13 -7.54 -22.30
CA ARG A 144 0.51 -8.82 -21.93
C ARG A 144 0.85 -9.73 -23.11
N GLN A 145 0.21 -9.53 -24.26
CA GLN A 145 0.49 -10.31 -25.47
C GLN A 145 1.73 -9.79 -26.23
N ILE A 146 2.23 -8.60 -25.87
CA ILE A 146 3.37 -7.99 -26.55
C ILE A 146 4.67 -8.68 -26.09
N PRO A 147 5.50 -9.20 -27.01
CA PRO A 147 6.80 -9.76 -26.64
C PRO A 147 7.67 -8.73 -25.89
N GLY A 148 8.14 -9.11 -24.70
CA GLY A 148 8.94 -8.24 -23.83
C GLY A 148 8.13 -7.42 -22.83
N ALA A 149 6.79 -7.47 -22.87
CA ALA A 149 5.98 -6.91 -21.79
C ALA A 149 6.10 -7.79 -20.53
N ALA A 150 6.69 -7.23 -19.48
CA ALA A 150 6.73 -7.81 -18.14
C ALA A 150 5.94 -6.91 -17.18
N ASP A 151 5.49 -7.48 -16.06
CA ASP A 151 4.92 -6.73 -14.93
C ASP A 151 3.72 -5.82 -15.26
N VAL A 152 2.89 -6.23 -16.24
CA VAL A 152 1.70 -5.46 -16.66
C VAL A 152 0.62 -5.50 -15.58
N TYR A 153 0.51 -4.41 -14.83
CA TYR A 153 -0.45 -4.22 -13.76
C TYR A 153 -1.48 -3.13 -14.08
N PRO A 154 -2.77 -3.47 -14.31
CA PRO A 154 -3.84 -2.48 -14.33
C PRO A 154 -4.16 -2.06 -12.90
N GLU A 155 -3.88 -0.79 -12.56
CA GLU A 155 -4.19 -0.25 -11.24
C GLU A 155 -5.69 -0.35 -10.94
N GLN A 156 -6.02 -0.90 -9.77
CA GLN A 156 -7.39 -1.01 -9.31
C GLN A 156 -7.82 0.29 -8.64
N ILE A 157 -8.85 0.93 -9.19
CA ILE A 157 -9.37 2.22 -8.74
C ILE A 157 -10.48 2.03 -7.68
N THR A 158 -11.02 0.82 -7.56
CA THR A 158 -12.06 0.43 -6.60
C THR A 158 -11.66 -0.85 -5.87
N GLY A 159 -12.42 -1.24 -4.82
CA GLY A 159 -12.25 -2.53 -4.15
C GLY A 159 -11.86 -2.46 -2.67
N ALA A 160 -11.47 -1.28 -2.16
CA ALA A 160 -11.32 -1.11 -0.72
C ALA A 160 -12.68 -1.30 -0.01
N PRO A 161 -12.78 -2.18 0.99
CA PRO A 161 -14.03 -2.43 1.70
C PRO A 161 -14.39 -1.25 2.59
N TYR A 162 -15.69 -0.90 2.61
CA TYR A 162 -16.25 0.11 3.51
C TYR A 162 -17.34 -0.50 4.37
N LEU A 163 -17.42 -0.04 5.62
CA LEU A 163 -18.59 -0.22 6.45
C LEU A 163 -19.34 1.11 6.52
N ASP A 164 -20.53 1.14 5.93
CA ASP A 164 -21.37 2.34 5.85
C ASP A 164 -22.41 2.36 6.99
N VAL A 165 -22.30 3.32 7.90
CA VAL A 165 -23.24 3.50 9.01
C VAL A 165 -24.30 4.53 8.61
N ARG A 166 -25.43 4.04 8.10
CA ARG A 166 -26.55 4.86 7.64
C ARG A 166 -27.51 5.17 8.78
N VAL A 167 -27.44 6.39 9.30
CA VAL A 167 -28.32 6.85 10.38
C VAL A 167 -29.76 7.00 9.89
N ASN A 168 -30.69 6.26 10.50
CA ASN A 168 -32.12 6.47 10.29
C ASN A 168 -32.57 7.71 11.08
N ARG A 169 -32.78 8.82 10.36
CA ARG A 169 -33.15 10.12 10.94
C ARG A 169 -34.49 10.09 11.68
N GLU A 170 -35.47 9.38 11.15
CA GLU A 170 -36.80 9.29 11.78
C GLU A 170 -36.75 8.51 13.08
N ALA A 171 -35.97 7.42 13.13
CA ALA A 171 -35.76 6.65 14.34
C ALA A 171 -34.99 7.47 15.39
N ALA A 172 -33.91 8.15 15.00
CA ALA A 172 -33.11 8.99 15.90
C ALA A 172 -33.95 10.14 16.51
N ALA A 173 -34.80 10.77 15.71
CA ALA A 173 -35.69 11.85 16.16
C ALA A 173 -36.67 11.42 17.26
N ARG A 174 -37.14 10.16 17.26
CA ARG A 174 -38.02 9.63 18.31
C ARG A 174 -37.35 9.60 19.68
N TYR A 175 -36.03 9.53 19.73
CA TYR A 175 -35.22 9.56 20.95
C TYR A 175 -34.61 10.95 21.22
N GLY A 176 -34.93 11.96 20.40
CA GLY A 176 -34.30 13.28 20.51
C GLY A 176 -32.82 13.30 20.12
N ILE A 177 -32.32 12.23 19.48
CA ILE A 177 -30.91 12.08 19.11
C ILE A 177 -30.67 12.73 17.75
N THR A 178 -29.65 13.57 17.66
CA THR A 178 -29.24 14.19 16.41
C THR A 178 -28.33 13.26 15.61
N VAL A 179 -28.26 13.47 14.29
CA VAL A 179 -27.30 12.74 13.45
C VAL A 179 -25.86 13.02 13.87
N GLY A 180 -25.56 14.24 14.33
CA GLY A 180 -24.24 14.62 14.85
C GLY A 180 -23.85 13.79 16.07
N ALA A 181 -24.76 13.64 17.04
CA ALA A 181 -24.51 12.81 18.23
C ALA A 181 -24.15 11.35 17.89
N VAL A 182 -24.82 10.76 16.89
CA VAL A 182 -24.49 9.42 16.41
C VAL A 182 -23.09 9.38 15.77
N GLN A 183 -22.75 10.38 14.96
CA GLN A 183 -21.44 10.46 14.30
C GLN A 183 -20.31 10.67 15.30
N ASP A 184 -20.49 11.53 16.30
CA ASP A 184 -19.51 11.79 17.37
C ASP A 184 -19.19 10.51 18.16
N VAL A 185 -20.21 9.71 18.44
CA VAL A 185 -20.05 8.40 19.08
C VAL A 185 -19.29 7.43 18.18
N ILE A 186 -19.60 7.37 16.88
CA ILE A 186 -18.85 6.51 15.95
C ILE A 186 -17.38 6.95 15.88
N GLU A 187 -17.11 8.25 15.81
CA GLU A 187 -15.74 8.80 15.75
C GLU A 187 -14.94 8.46 17.01
N THR A 188 -15.55 8.59 18.18
CA THR A 188 -14.87 8.42 19.47
C THR A 188 -14.83 6.95 19.92
N ALA A 189 -15.95 6.21 19.82
CA ALA A 189 -16.05 4.84 20.31
C ALA A 189 -15.39 3.83 19.35
N VAL A 190 -15.54 4.03 18.04
CA VAL A 190 -15.10 3.09 17.02
C VAL A 190 -13.83 3.59 16.32
N GLY A 191 -13.82 4.86 15.96
CA GLY A 191 -12.71 5.56 15.35
C GLY A 191 -11.52 5.74 16.30
N GLU A 192 -10.55 6.51 15.86
CA GLU A 192 -9.28 6.73 16.59
C GLU A 192 -8.99 8.23 16.74
N THR A 193 -10.01 8.98 17.19
CA THR A 193 -9.90 10.43 17.37
C THR A 193 -9.06 10.79 18.58
N ASN A 194 -8.12 11.73 18.38
CA ASN A 194 -7.30 12.29 19.46
C ASN A 194 -8.13 13.29 20.26
N LEU A 195 -8.34 13.01 21.56
CA LEU A 195 -9.12 13.90 22.44
C LEU A 195 -8.27 15.04 23.01
N THR A 196 -7.04 14.73 23.39
CA THR A 196 -6.09 15.70 23.94
C THR A 196 -4.66 15.19 23.78
N LEU A 197 -3.67 15.96 24.23
CA LEU A 197 -2.27 15.60 24.23
C LEU A 197 -1.71 15.67 25.65
N THR A 198 -0.89 14.69 26.05
CA THR A 198 0.02 14.89 27.19
C THR A 198 1.20 15.75 26.74
N ILE A 199 1.73 16.56 27.66
CA ILE A 199 2.90 17.41 27.41
C ILE A 199 4.01 16.94 28.33
N GLU A 200 5.05 16.36 27.73
CA GLU A 200 6.20 15.75 28.43
C GLU A 200 7.47 16.44 27.93
N GLY A 201 7.74 17.63 28.48
CA GLY A 201 8.82 18.50 28.01
C GLY A 201 8.56 19.02 26.59
N ARG A 202 9.40 18.60 25.64
CA ARG A 202 9.23 18.92 24.20
C ARG A 202 8.38 17.88 23.45
N GLN A 203 8.10 16.74 24.09
CA GLN A 203 7.33 15.65 23.50
C GLN A 203 5.84 15.87 23.77
N ARG A 204 5.03 15.44 22.82
CA ARG A 204 3.57 15.51 22.88
C ARG A 204 3.02 14.15 22.48
N PHE A 205 2.17 13.56 23.32
CA PHE A 205 1.60 12.23 23.04
C PHE A 205 0.07 12.29 22.99
N PRO A 206 -0.58 11.67 22.00
CA PRO A 206 -2.03 11.69 21.89
C PRO A 206 -2.70 10.83 22.97
N VAL A 207 -3.70 11.41 23.62
CA VAL A 207 -4.64 10.72 24.50
C VAL A 207 -5.90 10.42 23.71
N ARG A 208 -6.31 9.16 23.71
CA ARG A 208 -7.45 8.65 22.96
C ARG A 208 -8.32 7.81 23.88
N VAL A 209 -9.64 7.87 23.65
CA VAL A 209 -10.60 6.93 24.22
C VAL A 209 -11.18 6.16 23.06
N ARG A 210 -11.36 4.85 23.25
CA ARG A 210 -11.92 3.97 22.24
C ARG A 210 -12.55 2.76 22.93
N TYR A 211 -13.61 2.22 22.36
CA TYR A 211 -14.17 0.96 22.85
C TYR A 211 -13.17 -0.18 22.67
N ALA A 212 -13.21 -1.11 23.62
CA ALA A 212 -12.43 -2.32 23.56
C ALA A 212 -12.78 -3.12 22.27
N PRO A 213 -11.81 -3.82 21.65
CA PRO A 213 -11.98 -4.41 20.33
C PRO A 213 -13.26 -5.24 20.16
N GLN A 214 -13.66 -6.01 21.18
CA GLN A 214 -14.85 -6.88 21.15
C GLN A 214 -16.18 -6.16 20.88
N TYR A 215 -16.24 -4.83 21.05
CA TYR A 215 -17.45 -4.04 20.77
C TYR A 215 -17.45 -3.42 19.35
N ARG A 216 -16.44 -3.74 18.53
CA ARG A 216 -16.25 -3.10 17.21
C ARG A 216 -15.59 -4.02 16.18
N THR A 217 -15.68 -5.33 16.36
CA THR A 217 -15.11 -6.33 15.46
C THR A 217 -16.01 -6.67 14.29
N SER A 218 -17.32 -6.51 14.44
CA SER A 218 -18.32 -6.84 13.44
C SER A 218 -19.37 -5.74 13.30
N GLY A 219 -20.14 -5.79 12.19
CA GLY A 219 -21.27 -4.89 12.00
C GLY A 219 -22.34 -5.02 13.09
N GLY A 220 -22.50 -6.22 13.67
CA GLY A 220 -23.41 -6.46 14.79
C GLY A 220 -22.96 -5.75 16.07
N ASP A 221 -21.67 -5.85 16.40
CA ASP A 221 -21.10 -5.18 17.58
C ASP A 221 -21.28 -3.66 17.47
N LEU A 222 -21.03 -3.12 16.27
CA LEU A 222 -21.20 -1.70 15.98
C LEU A 222 -22.66 -1.24 16.07
N GLY A 223 -23.61 -2.10 15.72
CA GLY A 223 -25.04 -1.84 15.93
C GLY A 223 -25.46 -1.81 17.40
N SER A 224 -24.64 -2.34 18.30
CA SER A 224 -24.87 -2.33 19.75
C SER A 224 -24.18 -1.19 20.50
N VAL A 225 -23.43 -0.33 19.78
CA VAL A 225 -22.78 0.85 20.37
C VAL A 225 -23.85 1.82 20.89
N LEU A 226 -23.71 2.19 22.16
CA LEU A 226 -24.66 3.06 22.82
C LEU A 226 -24.46 4.51 22.37
N VAL A 227 -25.56 5.14 21.94
CA VAL A 227 -25.63 6.57 21.66
C VAL A 227 -26.52 7.21 22.71
N THR A 228 -26.05 8.31 23.30
CA THR A 228 -26.74 9.07 24.34
C THR A 228 -26.99 10.49 23.90
#